data_AF-A0A4C1TUU0-F1
#
_entry.id   AF-A0A4C1TUU0-F1
#
_cell.length_a   1.000
_cell.length_b   1.000
_cell.length_c   1.000
_cell.angle_alpha   90.00
_cell.angle_beta   90.00
_cell.angle_gamma   90.00
#
_symmetry.space_group_name_H-M   'P 1'
#
loop_
_entity.id
_entity.type
_entity.pdbx_description
1 polymer ?
#
loop_
_entity_poly.entity_id
_entity_poly.type
_entity_poly.pdbx_seq_one_letter_code
_entity_poly.pdbx_strand_id
1 'polypeptide(L)'
;MQPCSDSHARATVQVYEDDALVYGRTFEDFSNALRDELNRFREANLMVKPSKCTFGRKLVIALRYEISEEGVKPFIKKTSAVLDLERPSNA
;
A
#
# COMPACT_ATOMS: atom_id res chain seq x y z
N MET A 1 -11.69 -3.91 -8.84
CA MET A 1 -11.05 -4.50 -7.65
C MET A 1 -11.94 -5.63 -7.16
N GLN A 2 -11.58 -6.87 -7.45
CA GLN A 2 -12.28 -8.01 -6.85
C GLN A 2 -11.93 -8.06 -5.35
N PRO A 3 -12.90 -8.29 -4.47
CA PRO A 3 -12.60 -8.69 -3.11
C PRO A 3 -12.07 -10.13 -3.19
N CYS A 4 -10.77 -10.31 -2.98
CA CYS A 4 -10.21 -11.65 -2.87
C CYS A 4 -10.63 -12.20 -1.51
N SER A 5 -11.58 -13.13 -1.54
CA SER A 5 -11.99 -13.93 -0.39
C SER A 5 -10.86 -14.89 -0.03
N ASP A 6 -10.17 -14.62 1.08
CA ASP A 6 -9.52 -15.70 1.82
C ASP A 6 -9.59 -15.42 3.32
N SER A 7 -10.42 -16.22 3.97
CA SER A 7 -10.40 -16.47 5.40
C SER A 7 -9.10 -17.23 5.73
N HIS A 8 -8.40 -16.76 6.76
CA HIS A 8 -7.15 -17.29 7.35
C HIS A 8 -5.82 -16.78 6.76
N ALA A 9 -5.53 -15.48 6.89
CA ALA A 9 -4.15 -15.03 7.12
C ALA A 9 -4.10 -13.71 7.88
N ARG A 10 -3.27 -13.67 8.94
CA ARG A 10 -2.81 -12.49 9.66
C ARG A 10 -1.88 -11.64 8.78
N ALA A 11 -2.28 -11.34 7.55
CA ALA A 11 -1.46 -10.59 6.61
C ALA A 11 -1.50 -9.09 6.97
N THR A 12 -0.45 -8.63 7.64
CA THR A 12 -0.10 -7.22 7.85
C THR A 12 0.64 -6.61 6.65
N VAL A 13 0.66 -7.31 5.51
CA VAL A 13 1.34 -6.92 4.28
C VAL A 13 0.40 -7.06 3.09
N GLN A 14 0.36 -6.04 2.23
CA GLN A 14 -0.29 -6.06 0.91
C GLN A 14 0.77 -5.78 -0.15
N VAL A 15 0.77 -6.54 -1.24
CA VAL A 15 1.75 -6.38 -2.33
C VAL A 15 0.99 -6.09 -3.62
N TYR A 16 1.48 -5.12 -4.38
CA TYR A 16 1.00 -4.81 -5.73
C TYR A 16 2.19 -4.50 -6.62
N GLU A 17 2.41 -5.33 -7.64
CA GLU A 17 3.57 -5.25 -8.53
C GLU A 17 4.88 -5.13 -7.75
N ASP A 18 5.54 -3.97 -7.81
CA ASP A 18 6.82 -3.69 -7.16
C ASP A 18 6.68 -3.07 -5.75
N ASP A 19 5.46 -2.72 -5.33
CA ASP A 19 5.19 -2.03 -4.07
C ASP A 19 4.65 -2.99 -3.00
N ALA A 20 5.32 -3.02 -1.85
CA ALA A 20 4.85 -3.73 -0.65
C ALA A 20 4.45 -2.74 0.44
N LEU A 21 3.20 -2.84 0.88
CA LEU A 21 2.62 -2.06 1.96
C LEU A 21 2.56 -2.90 3.23
N VAL A 22 3.35 -2.54 4.24
CA VAL A 22 3.34 -3.17 5.57
C VAL A 22 2.62 -2.24 6.55
N TYR A 23 1.66 -2.78 7.30
CA TYR A 23 0.87 -2.05 8.30
C TYR A 23 0.74 -2.87 9.60
N GLY A 24 0.31 -2.23 10.68
CA GLY A 24 0.10 -2.88 11.99
C GLY A 24 -0.73 -1.99 12.90
N ARG A 25 -1.42 -2.59 13.89
CA ARG A 25 -2.24 -1.82 14.86
C ARG A 25 -1.39 -1.12 15.90
N THR A 26 -0.26 -1.73 16.26
CA THR A 26 0.75 -1.17 17.15
C THR A 26 2.08 -1.04 16.39
N PHE A 27 2.99 -0.25 16.94
CA PHE A 27 4.36 -0.16 16.39
C PHE A 27 5.10 -1.50 16.47
N GLU A 28 4.81 -2.30 17.50
CA GLU A 28 5.37 -3.64 17.66
C GLU A 28 4.85 -4.61 16.59
N ASP A 29 3.53 -4.61 16.34
CA ASP A 29 2.92 -5.40 15.26
C ASP A 29 3.54 -5.04 13.90
N PHE A 30 3.66 -3.73 13.62
CA PHE A 30 4.30 -3.21 12.40
C PHE A 30 5.77 -3.65 12.30
N SER A 31 6.54 -3.54 13.38
CA SER A 31 7.96 -3.86 13.39
C SER A 31 8.22 -5.35 13.18
N ASN A 32 7.37 -6.20 13.77
CA ASN A 32 7.45 -7.64 13.58
C ASN A 32 7.07 -8.03 12.14
N ALA A 33 5.97 -7.48 11.62
CA ALA A 33 5.56 -7.72 10.24
C ALA A 33 6.62 -7.25 9.22
N LEU A 34 7.21 -6.08 9.45
CA LEU A 34 8.28 -5.54 8.59
C LEU A 34 9.51 -6.44 8.61
N ARG A 35 9.90 -6.95 9.78
CA ARG A 35 11.03 -7.87 9.90
C ARG A 35 10.78 -9.16 9.12
N ASP A 36 9.60 -9.74 9.26
CA ASP A 36 9.24 -10.98 8.56
C ASP A 36 9.24 -10.78 7.05
N GLU A 37 8.72 -9.65 6.56
CA GLU A 37 8.68 -9.36 5.13
C GLU A 37 10.07 -9.08 4.53
N LEU A 38 10.91 -8.33 5.23
CA LEU A 38 12.30 -8.11 4.79
C LEU A 38 13.12 -9.41 4.77
N ASN A 39 12.83 -10.35 5.68
CA ASN A 39 13.45 -11.67 5.65
C ASN A 39 13.00 -12.47 4.41
N ARG A 40 11.71 -12.44 4.07
CA ARG A 40 11.21 -13.07 2.83
C ARG A 40 11.87 -12.50 1.58
N PHE A 41 12.05 -11.18 1.51
CA PHE A 41 12.78 -10.56 0.41
C PHE A 41 14.22 -11.07 0.32
N ARG A 42 14.92 -11.22 1.45
CA ARG A 42 16.26 -11.81 1.48
C ARG A 42 16.28 -13.25 1.00
N GLU A 43 15.35 -14.09 1.45
CA GLU A 43 15.25 -15.49 1.05
C GLU A 43 14.96 -15.64 -0.46
N ALA A 44 14.17 -14.73 -1.02
CA ALA A 44 13.87 -14.66 -2.44
C ALA A 44 14.96 -13.97 -3.28
N ASN A 45 16.07 -13.51 -2.69
CA ASN A 45 17.11 -12.70 -3.35
C ASN A 45 16.59 -11.41 -4.00
N LEU A 46 15.56 -10.80 -3.42
CA LEU A 46 15.02 -9.51 -3.83
C LEU A 46 15.76 -8.35 -3.14
N MET A 47 15.97 -7.26 -3.88
CA MET A 47 16.59 -6.05 -3.36
C MET A 47 15.57 -4.91 -3.26
N VAL A 48 15.48 -4.34 -2.06
CA VAL A 48 14.65 -3.16 -1.80
C VAL A 48 15.48 -1.91 -2.05
N LYS A 49 14.93 -0.91 -2.76
CA LYS A 49 15.58 0.39 -2.97
C LYS A 49 15.27 1.34 -1.80
N PRO A 50 16.19 1.61 -0.85
CA PRO A 50 15.85 2.34 0.37
C PRO A 50 15.37 3.76 0.11
N SER A 51 15.86 4.40 -0.96
CA SER A 51 15.45 5.76 -1.35
C SER A 51 13.99 5.86 -1.82
N LYS A 52 13.31 4.73 -2.06
CA LYS A 52 11.89 4.66 -2.44
C LYS A 52 11.00 4.17 -1.29
N CYS A 53 11.59 3.76 -0.16
CA CYS A 53 10.83 3.22 0.95
C CYS A 53 10.52 4.28 1.99
N THR A 54 9.33 4.17 2.59
CA THR A 54 8.89 5.01 3.71
C THR A 54 8.42 4.10 4.82
N PHE A 55 8.93 4.31 6.05
CA PHE A 55 8.66 3.44 7.19
C PHE A 55 8.13 4.24 8.39
N GLY A 56 7.35 3.57 9.25
CA GLY A 56 6.91 4.11 10.55
C GLY A 56 6.09 5.39 10.42
N ARG A 57 5.23 5.49 9.41
CA ARG A 57 4.32 6.62 9.21
C ARG A 57 2.90 6.20 9.55
N LYS A 58 2.15 7.10 10.18
CA LYS A 58 0.70 6.97 10.39
C LYS A 58 -0.11 7.26 9.12
N LEU A 59 0.50 7.98 8.18
CA LEU A 59 -0.05 8.34 6.88
C LEU A 59 0.99 7.97 5.82
N VAL A 60 0.62 7.16 4.84
CA VAL A 60 1.48 6.85 3.71
C VAL A 60 0.73 7.03 2.40
N ILE A 61 1.44 7.51 1.38
CA ILE A 61 0.93 7.53 0.02
C ILE A 61 1.48 6.30 -0.70
N ALA A 62 0.61 5.36 -1.03
CA ALA A 62 0.96 4.14 -1.74
C ALA A 62 -0.10 3.86 -2.81
N LEU A 63 0.31 3.36 -3.98
CA LEU A 63 -0.61 3.01 -5.07
C LEU A 63 -1.57 4.13 -5.48
N ARG A 64 -1.17 5.40 -5.33
CA ARG A 64 -2.01 6.61 -5.57
C ARG A 64 -3.18 6.76 -4.60
N TYR A 65 -3.15 6.05 -3.47
CA TYR A 65 -4.03 6.24 -2.34
C TYR A 65 -3.26 6.86 -1.18
N GLU A 66 -3.98 7.64 -0.39
CA GLU A 66 -3.60 8.05 0.94
C GLU A 66 -4.15 7.02 1.94
N ILE A 67 -3.27 6.43 2.73
CA ILE A 67 -3.60 5.37 3.68
C ILE A 67 -3.30 5.89 5.08
N SER A 68 -4.33 5.92 5.93
CA SER A 68 -4.25 6.43 7.30
C SER A 68 -5.01 5.55 8.29
N GLU A 69 -4.98 5.92 9.57
CA GLU A 69 -5.82 5.32 10.62
C GLU A 69 -7.34 5.42 10.30
N GLU A 70 -7.75 6.41 9.50
CA GLU A 70 -9.14 6.62 9.08
C GLU A 70 -9.55 5.73 7.88
N GLY A 71 -8.60 5.00 7.31
CA GLY A 71 -8.80 4.13 6.15
C GLY A 71 -8.09 4.61 4.89
N VAL A 72 -8.57 4.16 3.73
CA VAL A 72 -7.97 4.39 2.42
C VAL A 72 -8.75 5.47 1.68
N LYS A 73 -8.08 6.54 1.26
CA LYS A 73 -8.66 7.64 0.48
C LYS A 73 -7.91 7.80 -0.85
N PRO A 74 -8.59 8.18 -1.95
CA PRO A 74 -7.90 8.54 -3.19
C PRO A 74 -6.98 9.73 -2.96
N PHE A 75 -5.77 9.70 -3.53
CA PHE A 75 -4.87 10.85 -3.43
C PHE A 75 -5.40 12.02 -4.27
N ILE A 76 -5.95 13.04 -3.61
CA ILE A 76 -6.74 14.12 -4.23
C ILE A 76 -5.98 14.86 -5.36
N LYS A 77 -4.66 15.01 -5.25
CA LYS A 77 -3.85 15.66 -6.30
C LYS A 77 -3.89 14.92 -7.65
N LYS A 78 -4.26 13.65 -7.68
CA LYS A 78 -4.39 12.86 -8.92
C LYS A 78 -5.85 12.64 -9.36
N THR A 79 -6.84 13.03 -8.55
CA THR A 79 -8.25 12.89 -8.92
C THR A 79 -8.80 14.07 -9.72
N SER A 80 -8.13 15.23 -9.69
CA SER A 80 -8.55 16.42 -10.45
C SER A 80 -8.71 16.14 -11.94
N ALA A 81 -7.76 15.45 -12.56
CA ALA A 81 -7.81 15.10 -13.99
C ALA A 81 -9.07 14.30 -14.40
N VAL A 82 -9.68 13.57 -13.46
CA VAL A 82 -10.94 12.83 -13.71
C VAL A 82 -12.15 13.69 -13.39
N LEU A 83 -12.10 14.48 -12.31
CA LEU A 83 -13.18 15.39 -11.91
C LEU A 83 -13.39 16.52 -12.92
N ASP A 84 -12.31 16.98 -13.53
CA ASP A 84 -12.27 18.06 -14.52
C ASP A 84 -12.50 17.54 -15.95
N LEU A 85 -12.72 16.22 -16.13
CA LEU A 85 -12.90 15.62 -17.44
C LEU A 85 -14.28 15.98 -18.00
N GLU A 86 -14.32 16.59 -19.18
CA GLU A 86 -15.57 16.82 -19.89
C GLU A 86 -16.25 15.48 -20.23
N ARG A 87 -17.59 15.48 -20.19
CA ARG A 87 -18.37 14.29 -20.49
C ARG A 87 -18.07 13.85 -21.93
N PRO A 88 -17.69 12.58 -22.17
CA PRO A 88 -17.43 12.09 -23.52
C PRO A 88 -18.68 12.28 -24.41
N SER A 89 -18.47 12.75 -25.64
CA SER A 89 -19.55 13.15 -26.56
C SER A 89 -19.68 12.26 -27.80
N ASN A 90 -18.98 11.14 -27.84
CA ASN A 90 -19.06 10.16 -28.91
C ASN A 90 -20.13 9.09 -28.65
N ALA A 91 -20.91 8.81 -29.71
CA ALA A 91 -21.91 7.75 -29.80
C ALA A 91 -21.27 6.42 -30.21
#